data_AF-A0A7Y6A7T5-F1
#
_entry.id   AF-A0A7Y6A7T5-F1
#
_cell.length_a   1.000
_cell.length_b   1.000
_cell.length_c   1.000
_cell.angle_alpha   90.00
_cell.angle_beta   90.00
_cell.angle_gamma   90.00
#
_symmetry.space_group_name_H-M   'P 1'
#
loop_
_entity.id
_entity.type
_entity.pdbx_description
1 polymer ?
#
loop_
_entity_poly.entity_id
_entity_poly.type
_entity_poly.pdbx_seq_one_letter_code
_entity_poly.pdbx_strand_id
1 'polypeptide(L)'
;MRSNTPANVTINGRVAHPTTVTSGAKMSLEAPAVATDGVATFKAWAQGGDRTFTMTMPDRDTVLDVAYETPIDKRYDSDEAFRKLLGAPIGEELGADVRFREFQNGRAYWSKDAGVHSIGGAILQNYLDQGGSPAFGPPVTDEMVAADGVGRYSTFGFESASYWSPQTGAHVVHGQNFLKWQASGLEQGPLGYPTTDEGDTGRPGGRYNDFQNGTVVWSPGTGSHLVTGEIYKKYAQYNWDWGVLGFPTTDEGDTGRPGGRYNNFQNGTVIWSPGTGAHLVTGAILAKYGAQGWDQGSLAFPTTDELDTGRPGGRFNNFQGGTIIWSAQTGAQQVQGAILQKYGEYGWDGGRLAFPTTSEVALRNGAYTHFQGGSVYWSAPTGAHALFGAIKDRWAARGWENSYLGYPTSEEFAVPGGVRQNFQGGYVVWTASTGAVTDQRY
;
A
#
# COMPACT_ATOMS: atom_id res chain seq x y z
N MET A 1 -18.50 -41.17 35.61
CA MET A 1 -17.06 -40.89 35.73
C MET A 1 -16.79 -39.50 35.20
N ARG A 2 -15.73 -38.85 35.64
CA ARG A 2 -15.26 -37.58 35.08
C ARG A 2 -13.79 -37.71 34.71
N SER A 3 -13.39 -37.00 33.68
CA SER A 3 -11.99 -36.90 33.29
C SER A 3 -11.71 -35.49 32.78
N ASN A 4 -10.50 -35.00 33.02
CA ASN A 4 -10.01 -33.74 32.47
C ASN A 4 -9.72 -33.81 30.96
N THR A 5 -9.60 -35.03 30.40
CA THR A 5 -9.48 -35.27 28.96
C THR A 5 -10.42 -36.42 28.56
N PRO A 6 -11.16 -36.33 27.44
CA PRO A 6 -12.01 -37.42 26.98
C PRO A 6 -11.28 -38.78 26.94
N ALA A 7 -11.82 -39.78 27.65
CA ALA A 7 -11.21 -41.10 27.79
C ALA A 7 -12.27 -42.22 27.89
N ASN A 8 -12.03 -43.32 27.18
CA ASN A 8 -12.88 -44.51 27.19
C ASN A 8 -12.57 -45.43 28.38
N VAL A 9 -12.80 -44.93 29.59
CA VAL A 9 -12.65 -45.72 30.82
C VAL A 9 -13.64 -46.88 30.83
N THR A 10 -13.18 -48.06 31.26
CA THR A 10 -14.01 -49.26 31.31
C THR A 10 -14.30 -49.73 32.74
N ILE A 11 -15.49 -50.29 32.92
CA ILE A 11 -15.91 -51.06 34.10
C ILE A 11 -16.11 -52.50 33.64
N ASN A 12 -15.37 -53.44 34.25
CA ASN A 12 -15.41 -54.86 33.89
C ASN A 12 -15.24 -55.10 32.37
N GLY A 13 -14.36 -54.34 31.73
CA GLY A 13 -14.07 -54.45 30.30
C GLY A 13 -15.10 -53.79 29.36
N ARG A 14 -16.08 -53.05 29.87
CA ARG A 14 -17.06 -52.30 29.06
C ARG A 14 -16.92 -50.80 29.30
N VAL A 15 -16.87 -50.01 28.22
CA VAL A 15 -16.91 -48.54 28.31
C VAL A 15 -18.22 -48.14 28.97
N ALA A 16 -18.17 -47.31 30.01
CA ALA A 16 -19.34 -47.06 30.84
C ALA A 16 -19.45 -45.61 31.30
N HIS A 17 -20.37 -44.82 30.71
CA HIS A 17 -20.71 -43.46 31.16
C HIS A 17 -22.21 -43.15 30.97
N PRO A 18 -22.99 -42.75 32.01
CA PRO A 18 -23.08 -43.32 33.36
C PRO A 18 -23.63 -44.76 33.35
N THR A 19 -23.27 -45.59 34.34
CA THR A 19 -23.76 -46.97 34.47
C THR A 19 -24.26 -47.27 35.88
N THR A 20 -25.29 -48.11 35.98
CA THR A 20 -25.74 -48.70 37.25
C THR A 20 -24.89 -49.93 37.56
N VAL A 21 -24.49 -50.04 38.82
CA VAL A 21 -23.67 -51.15 39.35
C VAL A 21 -24.27 -51.60 40.68
N THR A 22 -24.11 -52.88 41.02
CA THR A 22 -24.63 -53.43 42.27
C THR A 22 -23.74 -53.00 43.44
N SER A 23 -24.34 -52.42 44.48
CA SER A 23 -23.65 -52.13 45.74
C SER A 23 -23.03 -53.40 46.33
N GLY A 24 -21.81 -53.31 46.84
CA GLY A 24 -21.04 -54.44 47.38
C GLY A 24 -20.36 -55.31 46.32
N ALA A 25 -20.62 -55.11 45.03
CA ALA A 25 -19.93 -55.86 43.97
C ALA A 25 -18.48 -55.39 43.81
N LYS A 26 -17.56 -56.34 43.63
CA LYS A 26 -16.19 -56.06 43.18
C LYS A 26 -16.20 -55.79 41.69
N MET A 27 -15.53 -54.73 41.27
CA MET A 27 -15.37 -54.39 39.85
C MET A 27 -13.96 -53.97 39.51
N SER A 28 -13.57 -54.30 38.29
CA SER A 28 -12.31 -53.87 37.68
C SER A 28 -12.52 -52.56 36.94
N LEU A 29 -11.77 -51.55 37.33
CA LEU A 29 -11.68 -50.26 36.66
C LEU A 29 -10.40 -50.23 35.84
N GLU A 30 -10.51 -49.80 34.59
CA GLU A 30 -9.34 -49.58 33.73
C GLU A 30 -9.45 -48.24 33.01
N ALA A 31 -8.44 -47.41 33.23
CA ALA A 31 -8.20 -46.22 32.41
C ALA A 31 -7.31 -46.59 31.20
N PRO A 32 -7.66 -46.16 29.98
CA PRO A 32 -6.75 -46.21 28.83
C PRO A 32 -5.41 -45.54 29.16
N ALA A 33 -4.30 -46.12 28.69
CA ALA A 33 -2.97 -45.52 28.88
C ALA A 33 -2.86 -44.15 28.17
N VAL A 34 -3.55 -44.02 27.04
CA VAL A 34 -3.67 -42.79 26.25
C VAL A 34 -5.15 -42.46 26.13
N ALA A 35 -5.49 -41.19 26.34
CA ALA A 35 -6.86 -40.68 26.21
C ALA A 35 -7.34 -40.76 24.75
N THR A 36 -8.62 -40.44 24.49
CA THR A 36 -9.16 -40.55 23.12
C THR A 36 -8.59 -39.51 22.15
N ASP A 37 -7.91 -38.48 22.67
CA ASP A 37 -7.17 -37.50 21.86
C ASP A 37 -5.86 -38.07 21.26
N GLY A 38 -5.46 -39.28 21.68
CA GLY A 38 -4.26 -39.96 21.19
C GLY A 38 -2.94 -39.40 21.73
N VAL A 39 -2.95 -38.42 22.64
CA VAL A 39 -1.74 -37.74 23.12
C VAL A 39 -1.65 -37.57 24.64
N ALA A 40 -2.78 -37.38 25.34
CA ALA A 40 -2.77 -37.24 26.79
C ALA A 40 -2.60 -38.62 27.43
N THR A 41 -1.72 -38.73 28.42
CA THR A 41 -1.36 -40.02 29.04
C THR A 41 -1.91 -40.12 30.45
N PHE A 42 -2.31 -41.32 30.87
CA PHE A 42 -2.84 -41.54 32.22
C PHE A 42 -1.86 -41.01 33.28
N LYS A 43 -2.35 -40.14 34.17
CA LYS A 43 -1.57 -39.57 35.27
C LYS A 43 -1.91 -40.28 36.58
N ALA A 44 -3.18 -40.21 36.99
CA ALA A 44 -3.63 -40.82 38.24
C ALA A 44 -5.16 -40.89 38.32
N TRP A 45 -5.65 -41.76 39.18
CA TRP A 45 -6.99 -41.67 39.76
C TRP A 45 -6.98 -40.70 40.94
N ALA A 46 -8.02 -39.87 41.09
CA ALA A 46 -8.17 -39.02 42.28
C ALA A 46 -8.27 -39.84 43.57
N GLN A 47 -8.75 -41.09 43.45
CA GLN A 47 -8.88 -42.05 44.55
C GLN A 47 -7.56 -42.79 44.86
N GLY A 48 -6.50 -42.55 44.08
CA GLY A 48 -5.24 -43.30 44.15
C GLY A 48 -5.34 -44.71 43.54
N GLY A 49 -4.18 -45.31 43.27
CA GLY A 49 -4.06 -46.64 42.68
C GLY A 49 -3.49 -46.63 41.26
N ASP A 50 -3.18 -47.83 40.77
CA ASP A 50 -2.64 -48.05 39.43
C ASP A 50 -3.70 -47.76 38.34
N ARG A 51 -3.24 -47.67 37.09
CA ARG A 51 -4.10 -47.49 35.90
C ARG A 51 -5.27 -48.48 35.85
N THR A 52 -5.04 -49.70 36.32
CA THR A 52 -6.06 -50.73 36.50
C THR A 52 -6.13 -51.10 37.97
N PHE A 53 -7.31 -51.00 38.58
CA PHE A 53 -7.50 -51.40 39.96
C PHE A 53 -8.89 -52.00 40.21
N THR A 54 -9.02 -52.76 41.30
CA THR A 54 -10.30 -53.32 41.73
C THR A 54 -10.88 -52.49 42.86
N MET A 55 -12.18 -52.22 42.81
CA MET A 55 -12.92 -51.52 43.86
C MET A 55 -14.20 -52.27 44.22
N THR A 56 -14.56 -52.27 45.50
CA THR A 56 -15.91 -52.68 45.94
C THR A 56 -16.83 -51.47 45.84
N MET A 57 -17.92 -51.59 45.09
CA MET A 57 -18.84 -50.46 44.91
C MET A 57 -19.58 -50.13 46.21
N PRO A 58 -19.53 -48.88 46.68
CA PRO A 58 -20.24 -48.49 47.89
C PRO A 58 -21.74 -48.36 47.64
N ASP A 59 -22.52 -48.28 48.71
CA ASP A 59 -23.98 -48.10 48.72
C ASP A 59 -24.41 -46.65 48.49
N ARG A 60 -23.62 -45.90 47.74
CA ARG A 60 -23.86 -44.50 47.41
C ARG A 60 -23.34 -44.17 46.03
N ASP A 61 -23.91 -43.14 45.44
CA ASP A 61 -23.41 -42.59 44.18
C ASP A 61 -21.93 -42.22 44.31
N THR A 62 -21.13 -42.75 43.40
CA THR A 62 -19.68 -42.57 43.41
C THR A 62 -19.23 -41.98 42.10
N VAL A 63 -18.55 -40.84 42.19
CA VAL A 63 -17.87 -40.24 41.05
C VAL A 63 -16.40 -40.63 41.10
N LEU A 64 -15.95 -41.27 40.02
CA LEU A 64 -14.55 -41.59 39.80
C LEU A 64 -13.98 -40.54 38.85
N ASP A 65 -12.86 -39.95 39.28
CA ASP A 65 -12.19 -38.86 38.58
C ASP A 65 -10.82 -39.39 38.13
N VAL A 66 -10.58 -39.38 36.82
CA VAL A 66 -9.29 -39.77 36.23
C VAL A 66 -8.61 -38.56 35.61
N ALA A 67 -7.36 -38.36 36.02
CA ALA A 67 -6.50 -37.32 35.48
C ALA A 67 -5.59 -37.92 34.39
N TYR A 68 -5.56 -37.24 33.25
CA TYR A 68 -4.58 -37.42 32.20
C TYR A 68 -3.63 -36.23 32.19
N GLU A 69 -2.36 -36.50 31.95
CA GLU A 69 -1.33 -35.49 31.71
C GLU A 69 -1.41 -35.03 30.26
N THR A 70 -1.80 -33.77 30.05
CA THR A 70 -1.95 -33.20 28.71
C THR A 70 -0.60 -32.81 28.11
N PRO A 71 -0.51 -32.56 26.80
CA PRO A 71 0.71 -32.02 26.21
C PRO A 71 1.18 -30.72 26.88
N ILE A 72 0.26 -29.84 27.30
CA ILE A 72 0.58 -28.61 28.03
C ILE A 72 1.19 -28.96 29.39
N ASP A 73 0.61 -29.90 30.13
CA ASP A 73 1.19 -30.37 31.41
C ASP A 73 2.60 -30.90 31.21
N LYS A 74 2.80 -31.77 30.21
CA LYS A 74 4.11 -32.38 29.90
C LYS A 74 5.17 -31.32 29.62
N ARG A 75 4.86 -30.31 28.79
CA ARG A 75 5.80 -29.23 28.49
C ARG A 75 6.06 -28.37 29.73
N TYR A 76 5.02 -28.01 30.47
CA TYR A 76 5.14 -27.19 31.67
C TYR A 76 5.98 -27.85 32.77
N ASP A 77 5.86 -29.16 32.95
CA ASP A 77 6.61 -29.91 33.96
C ASP A 77 8.07 -30.14 33.52
N SER A 78 8.32 -30.38 32.24
CA SER A 78 9.65 -30.69 31.70
C SER A 78 10.51 -29.48 31.32
N ASP A 79 9.91 -28.34 30.98
CA ASP A 79 10.60 -27.13 30.53
C ASP A 79 10.57 -26.03 31.61
N GLU A 80 11.69 -25.91 32.35
CA GLU A 80 11.82 -24.91 33.40
C GLU A 80 11.72 -23.46 32.88
N ALA A 81 12.21 -23.20 31.66
CA ALA A 81 12.16 -21.86 31.08
C ALA A 81 10.73 -21.48 30.71
N PHE A 82 9.99 -22.41 30.10
CA PHE A 82 8.55 -22.24 29.80
C PHE A 82 7.73 -22.03 31.07
N ARG A 83 8.00 -22.80 32.12
CA ARG A 83 7.33 -22.64 33.42
C ARG A 83 7.62 -21.29 34.07
N LYS A 84 8.88 -20.83 34.04
CA LYS A 84 9.26 -19.49 34.55
C LYS A 84 8.62 -18.38 33.74
N LEU A 85 8.56 -18.53 32.42
CA LEU A 85 7.95 -17.55 31.51
C LEU A 85 6.47 -17.37 31.85
N LEU A 86 5.71 -18.46 31.90
CA LEU A 86 4.25 -18.41 32.07
C LEU A 86 3.79 -18.17 33.51
N GLY A 87 4.57 -18.60 34.51
CA GLY A 87 4.15 -18.56 35.92
C GLY A 87 3.16 -19.69 36.25
N ALA A 88 2.42 -19.54 37.36
CA ALA A 88 1.45 -20.56 37.77
C ALA A 88 0.21 -20.59 36.86
N PRO A 89 -0.41 -21.76 36.63
CA PRO A 89 -1.67 -21.85 35.93
C PRO A 89 -2.79 -21.14 36.70
N ILE A 90 -3.65 -20.41 36.00
CA ILE A 90 -4.79 -19.65 36.57
C ILE A 90 -6.11 -20.41 36.42
N GLY A 91 -6.21 -21.35 35.47
CA GLY A 91 -7.43 -22.11 35.21
C GLY A 91 -7.17 -23.51 34.68
N GLU A 92 -8.26 -24.25 34.47
CA GLU A 92 -8.23 -25.54 33.79
C GLU A 92 -7.91 -25.39 32.30
N GLU A 93 -7.51 -26.50 31.68
CA GLU A 93 -7.34 -26.53 30.22
C GLU A 93 -8.71 -26.58 29.54
N LEU A 94 -8.90 -25.73 28.54
CA LEU A 94 -10.15 -25.57 27.80
C LEU A 94 -9.96 -25.90 26.32
N GLY A 95 -11.05 -26.24 25.64
CA GLY A 95 -11.06 -26.53 24.19
C GLY A 95 -11.00 -28.02 23.85
N ALA A 96 -11.00 -28.32 22.55
CA ALA A 96 -11.01 -29.69 22.02
C ALA A 96 -9.89 -29.90 20.99
N ASP A 97 -10.08 -29.45 19.75
CA ASP A 97 -9.07 -29.57 18.68
C ASP A 97 -7.90 -28.60 18.89
N VAL A 98 -8.23 -27.41 19.40
CA VAL A 98 -7.29 -26.45 19.95
C VAL A 98 -7.56 -26.37 21.45
N ARG A 99 -6.58 -26.79 22.24
CA ARG A 99 -6.64 -26.69 23.71
C ARG A 99 -5.81 -25.50 24.17
N PHE A 100 -6.22 -24.86 25.25
CA PHE A 100 -5.41 -23.80 25.84
C PHE A 100 -5.58 -23.75 27.36
N ARG A 101 -4.58 -23.21 28.04
CA ARG A 101 -4.62 -22.94 29.47
C ARG A 101 -4.03 -21.57 29.77
N GLU A 102 -4.71 -20.83 30.64
CA GLU A 102 -4.25 -19.54 31.13
C GLU A 102 -3.25 -19.70 32.28
N PHE A 103 -2.23 -18.85 32.24
CA PHE A 103 -1.19 -18.73 33.27
C PHE A 103 -1.03 -17.26 33.65
N GLN A 104 -0.34 -17.00 34.76
CA GLN A 104 -0.13 -15.64 35.29
C GLN A 104 0.40 -14.63 34.26
N ASN A 105 1.30 -15.06 33.38
CA ASN A 105 2.00 -14.16 32.46
C ASN A 105 1.69 -14.45 30.97
N GLY A 106 0.74 -15.33 30.67
CA GLY A 106 0.42 -15.70 29.30
C GLY A 106 -0.51 -16.89 29.18
N ARG A 107 -0.59 -17.45 27.98
CA ARG A 107 -1.46 -18.60 27.68
C ARG A 107 -0.69 -19.61 26.84
N ALA A 108 -0.74 -20.88 27.26
CA ALA A 108 -0.25 -21.98 26.45
C ALA A 108 -1.40 -22.53 25.61
N TYR A 109 -1.09 -22.86 24.36
CA TYR A 109 -1.97 -23.51 23.41
C TYR A 109 -1.39 -24.85 23.03
N TRP A 110 -2.25 -25.82 22.75
CA TRP A 110 -1.90 -27.06 22.08
C TRP A 110 -2.80 -27.27 20.88
N SER A 111 -2.19 -27.66 19.77
CA SER A 111 -2.90 -28.25 18.63
C SER A 111 -2.17 -29.49 18.16
N LYS A 112 -2.88 -30.35 17.42
CA LYS A 112 -2.29 -31.56 16.85
C LYS A 112 -1.15 -31.23 15.87
N ASP A 113 -1.30 -30.16 15.10
CA ASP A 113 -0.38 -29.84 14.00
C ASP A 113 0.85 -29.04 14.46
N ALA A 114 0.67 -28.11 15.41
CA ALA A 114 1.77 -27.28 15.91
C ALA A 114 2.39 -27.79 17.21
N GLY A 115 1.68 -28.62 17.99
CA GLY A 115 2.12 -28.97 19.34
C GLY A 115 1.83 -27.84 20.34
N VAL A 116 2.65 -27.74 21.40
CA VAL A 116 2.43 -26.77 22.48
C VAL A 116 3.22 -25.49 22.22
N HIS A 117 2.56 -24.34 22.24
CA HIS A 117 3.18 -23.02 22.13
C HIS A 117 2.59 -22.02 23.11
N SER A 118 3.36 -20.99 23.49
CA SER A 118 2.89 -19.92 24.38
C SER A 118 3.06 -18.53 23.81
N ILE A 119 2.05 -17.70 24.06
CA ILE A 119 2.07 -16.25 23.86
C ILE A 119 1.60 -15.53 25.13
N GLY A 120 2.03 -14.29 25.33
CA GLY A 120 1.75 -13.48 26.51
C GLY A 120 1.74 -11.97 26.21
N GLY A 121 1.64 -11.18 27.28
CA GLY A 121 1.70 -9.72 27.22
C GLY A 121 0.80 -9.08 26.15
N ALA A 122 1.34 -8.09 25.44
CA ALA A 122 0.62 -7.31 24.44
C ALA A 122 0.23 -8.16 23.21
N ILE A 123 1.05 -9.14 22.81
CA ILE A 123 0.75 -10.04 21.69
C ILE A 123 -0.50 -10.87 22.02
N LEU A 124 -0.54 -11.49 23.20
CA LEU A 124 -1.72 -12.26 23.62
C LEU A 124 -2.96 -11.37 23.72
N GLN A 125 -2.83 -10.18 24.30
CA GLN A 125 -3.97 -9.25 24.46
C GLN A 125 -4.56 -8.88 23.09
N ASN A 126 -3.74 -8.36 22.18
CA ASN A 126 -4.18 -7.96 20.84
C ASN A 126 -4.75 -9.15 20.05
N TYR A 127 -4.07 -10.31 20.08
CA TYR A 127 -4.57 -11.53 19.45
C TYR A 127 -5.97 -11.93 19.93
N LEU A 128 -6.26 -11.84 21.24
CA LEU A 128 -7.59 -12.13 21.78
C LEU A 128 -8.63 -11.07 21.40
N ASP A 129 -8.25 -9.80 21.41
CA ASP A 129 -9.13 -8.69 21.02
C ASP A 129 -9.54 -8.80 19.54
N GLN A 130 -8.66 -9.33 18.69
CA GLN A 130 -8.91 -9.60 17.27
C GLN A 130 -9.66 -10.93 17.02
N GLY A 131 -10.05 -11.67 18.07
CA GLY A 131 -10.87 -12.88 17.97
C GLY A 131 -10.13 -14.20 18.21
N GLY A 132 -8.82 -14.17 18.44
CA GLY A 132 -8.01 -15.30 18.91
C GLY A 132 -7.95 -16.49 17.95
N SER A 133 -7.85 -17.70 18.50
CA SER A 133 -7.67 -18.92 17.70
C SER A 133 -8.84 -19.25 16.76
N PRO A 134 -10.10 -18.87 17.03
CA PRO A 134 -11.16 -18.95 16.03
C PRO A 134 -10.89 -18.12 14.76
N ALA A 135 -10.22 -16.98 14.87
CA ALA A 135 -9.95 -16.09 13.74
C ALA A 135 -8.63 -16.42 13.03
N PHE A 136 -7.57 -16.69 13.79
CA PHE A 136 -6.21 -16.80 13.28
C PHE A 136 -5.58 -18.19 13.46
N GLY A 137 -6.29 -19.14 14.07
CA GLY A 137 -5.71 -20.42 14.48
C GLY A 137 -4.76 -20.26 15.68
N PRO A 138 -4.36 -21.37 16.33
CA PRO A 138 -3.46 -21.32 17.47
C PRO A 138 -2.05 -20.85 17.07
N PRO A 139 -1.23 -20.38 18.03
CA PRO A 139 0.18 -20.11 17.80
C PRO A 139 0.93 -21.34 17.26
N VAL A 140 1.74 -21.11 16.23
CA VAL A 140 2.62 -22.09 15.58
C VAL A 140 4.07 -21.91 16.05
N THR A 141 4.36 -20.81 16.72
CA THR A 141 5.63 -20.57 17.41
C THR A 141 5.35 -20.09 18.83
N ASP A 142 6.30 -20.29 19.72
CA ASP A 142 6.37 -19.43 20.90
C ASP A 142 6.65 -17.98 20.47
N GLU A 143 6.55 -17.03 21.39
CA GLU A 143 7.03 -15.68 21.11
C GLU A 143 8.53 -15.66 20.83
N MET A 144 8.89 -15.20 19.63
CA MET A 144 10.25 -15.07 19.15
C MET A 144 10.69 -13.61 19.20
N VAL A 145 11.99 -13.38 19.31
CA VAL A 145 12.58 -12.05 19.09
C VAL A 145 12.57 -11.78 17.59
N ALA A 146 12.12 -10.58 17.20
CA ALA A 146 12.16 -10.14 15.81
C ALA A 146 13.60 -10.07 15.29
N ALA A 147 13.80 -10.17 13.97
CA ALA A 147 15.12 -10.33 13.39
C ALA A 147 16.03 -9.11 13.60
N ASP A 148 15.45 -7.93 13.80
CA ASP A 148 16.17 -6.70 14.15
C ASP A 148 16.59 -6.61 15.63
N GLY A 149 16.14 -7.55 16.48
CA GLY A 149 16.41 -7.58 17.91
C GLY A 149 15.61 -6.58 18.76
N VAL A 150 14.66 -5.84 18.17
CA VAL A 150 13.90 -4.78 18.86
C VAL A 150 12.56 -5.31 19.37
N GLY A 151 11.81 -5.98 18.49
CA GLY A 151 10.45 -6.42 18.77
C GLY A 151 10.34 -7.90 19.11
N ARG A 152 9.09 -8.34 19.26
CA ARG A 152 8.72 -9.74 19.42
C ARG A 152 7.63 -10.08 18.42
N TYR A 153 7.53 -11.36 18.04
CA TYR A 153 6.44 -11.82 17.21
C TYR A 153 6.04 -13.25 17.54
N SER A 154 4.83 -13.63 17.13
CA SER A 154 4.40 -15.02 17.05
C SER A 154 3.60 -15.20 15.77
N THR A 155 3.78 -16.34 15.10
CA THR A 155 3.01 -16.71 13.91
C THR A 155 1.86 -17.62 14.30
N PHE A 156 0.73 -17.47 13.61
CA PHE A 156 -0.46 -18.30 13.80
C PHE A 156 -0.80 -19.04 12.50
N GLY A 157 -1.96 -19.70 12.49
CA GLY A 157 -2.54 -20.24 11.27
C GLY A 157 -2.98 -19.15 10.28
N PHE A 158 -3.57 -19.58 9.17
CA PHE A 158 -4.23 -18.71 8.18
C PHE A 158 -3.38 -17.52 7.69
N GLU A 159 -2.08 -17.75 7.45
CA GLU A 159 -1.16 -16.73 6.94
C GLU A 159 -1.17 -15.47 7.80
N SER A 160 -0.98 -15.62 9.11
CA SER A 160 -1.03 -14.50 10.05
C SER A 160 0.09 -14.51 11.08
N ALA A 161 0.43 -13.32 11.56
CA ALA A 161 1.38 -13.11 12.64
C ALA A 161 0.99 -11.87 13.44
N SER A 162 1.33 -11.86 14.73
CA SER A 162 1.27 -10.66 15.56
C SER A 162 2.69 -10.21 15.83
N TYR A 163 2.97 -8.94 15.54
CA TYR A 163 4.24 -8.30 15.79
C TYR A 163 4.06 -7.20 16.82
N TRP A 164 4.96 -7.16 17.79
CA TRP A 164 5.05 -6.13 18.81
C TRP A 164 6.37 -5.39 18.73
N SER A 165 6.32 -4.07 18.83
CA SER A 165 7.50 -3.23 19.13
C SER A 165 7.21 -2.25 20.26
N PRO A 166 8.24 -1.73 20.95
CA PRO A 166 8.05 -0.67 21.95
C PRO A 166 7.38 0.59 21.40
N GLN A 167 7.55 0.87 20.10
CA GLN A 167 7.05 2.09 19.46
C GLN A 167 5.61 1.93 18.95
N THR A 168 5.21 0.74 18.52
CA THR A 168 3.94 0.53 17.81
C THR A 168 2.93 -0.27 18.62
N GLY A 169 3.35 -1.02 19.65
CA GLY A 169 2.48 -2.00 20.30
C GLY A 169 2.33 -3.27 19.45
N ALA A 170 1.40 -4.13 19.84
CA ALA A 170 1.15 -5.41 19.17
C ALA A 170 0.04 -5.26 18.13
N HIS A 171 0.27 -5.76 16.92
CA HIS A 171 -0.72 -5.76 15.84
C HIS A 171 -0.69 -7.07 15.07
N VAL A 172 -1.86 -7.61 14.74
CA VAL A 172 -2.03 -8.75 13.84
C VAL A 172 -2.02 -8.27 12.39
N VAL A 173 -1.16 -8.89 11.59
CA VAL A 173 -1.15 -8.78 10.13
C VAL A 173 -1.49 -10.16 9.57
N HIS A 174 -2.42 -10.24 8.61
CA HIS A 174 -2.85 -11.53 8.07
C HIS A 174 -3.11 -11.51 6.55
N GLY A 175 -3.34 -12.69 6.00
CA GLY A 175 -3.73 -12.91 4.60
C GLY A 175 -2.77 -12.27 3.59
N GLN A 176 -3.34 -11.69 2.54
CA GLN A 176 -2.56 -11.16 1.41
C GLN A 176 -1.67 -9.97 1.80
N ASN A 177 -2.09 -9.15 2.76
CA ASN A 177 -1.27 -8.05 3.27
C ASN A 177 -0.06 -8.57 4.04
N PHE A 178 -0.25 -9.60 4.87
CA PHE A 178 0.87 -10.27 5.56
C PHE A 178 1.84 -10.90 4.57
N LEU A 179 1.34 -11.66 3.58
CA LEU A 179 2.19 -12.27 2.57
C LEU A 179 2.99 -11.22 1.79
N LYS A 180 2.37 -10.07 1.48
CA LYS A 180 3.07 -8.99 0.80
C LYS A 180 4.14 -8.35 1.69
N TRP A 181 3.82 -8.05 2.95
CA TRP A 181 4.80 -7.51 3.88
C TRP A 181 5.95 -8.49 4.11
N GLN A 182 5.66 -9.79 4.19
CA GLN A 182 6.66 -10.85 4.28
C GLN A 182 7.61 -10.86 3.07
N ALA A 183 7.06 -10.80 1.86
CA ALA A 183 7.86 -10.73 0.63
C ALA A 183 8.73 -9.46 0.56
N SER A 184 8.35 -8.39 1.28
CA SER A 184 9.11 -7.14 1.35
C SER A 184 10.20 -7.07 2.44
N GLY A 185 10.38 -8.15 3.21
CA GLY A 185 11.41 -8.23 4.26
C GLY A 185 10.92 -7.98 5.68
N LEU A 186 9.60 -8.04 5.92
CA LEU A 186 8.98 -7.90 7.25
C LEU A 186 9.46 -6.61 7.96
N GLU A 187 9.77 -6.69 9.26
CA GLU A 187 10.18 -5.56 10.10
C GLU A 187 11.55 -4.97 9.71
N GLN A 188 12.39 -5.73 9.01
CA GLN A 188 13.65 -5.23 8.45
C GLN A 188 13.46 -4.58 7.08
N GLY A 189 12.29 -4.78 6.47
CA GLY A 189 11.92 -4.22 5.19
C GLY A 189 11.62 -2.72 5.25
N PRO A 190 11.24 -2.12 4.12
CA PRO A 190 11.05 -0.67 4.01
C PRO A 190 9.89 -0.15 4.88
N LEU A 191 8.94 -1.01 5.26
CA LEU A 191 7.76 -0.63 6.04
C LEU A 191 8.00 -0.54 7.54
N GLY A 192 8.93 -1.34 8.10
CA GLY A 192 9.09 -1.49 9.54
C GLY A 192 7.96 -2.27 10.21
N TYR A 193 7.70 -2.00 11.49
CA TYR A 193 6.64 -2.66 12.25
C TYR A 193 5.24 -2.17 11.88
N PRO A 194 4.21 -3.03 12.00
CA PRO A 194 2.83 -2.61 11.86
C PRO A 194 2.44 -1.62 12.97
N THR A 195 1.59 -0.66 12.62
CA THR A 195 0.96 0.31 13.53
C THR A 195 -0.54 0.12 13.66
N THR A 196 -1.13 -0.76 12.86
CA THR A 196 -2.54 -1.14 12.95
C THR A 196 -2.68 -2.66 12.74
N ASP A 197 -3.71 -3.21 13.37
CA ASP A 197 -4.34 -4.45 12.88
C ASP A 197 -4.89 -4.24 11.45
N GLU A 198 -5.29 -5.31 10.76
CA GLU A 198 -5.91 -5.17 9.43
C GLU A 198 -7.28 -4.48 9.53
N GLY A 199 -7.45 -3.38 8.80
CA GLY A 199 -8.69 -2.61 8.74
C GLY A 199 -9.33 -2.63 7.35
N ASP A 200 -10.62 -2.31 7.29
CA ASP A 200 -11.30 -1.98 6.03
C ASP A 200 -10.98 -0.53 5.62
N THR A 201 -10.66 -0.30 4.34
CA THR A 201 -10.47 1.08 3.84
C THR A 201 -11.79 1.86 3.74
N GLY A 202 -12.93 1.19 3.97
CA GLY A 202 -14.27 1.74 3.76
C GLY A 202 -14.73 1.70 2.31
N ARG A 203 -13.86 1.40 1.35
CA ARG A 203 -14.26 1.07 -0.03
C ARG A 203 -14.64 -0.41 -0.13
N PRO A 204 -15.58 -0.78 -1.02
CA PRO A 204 -16.01 -2.17 -1.17
C PRO A 204 -14.83 -3.13 -1.41
N GLY A 205 -14.55 -3.96 -0.41
CA GLY A 205 -13.47 -4.95 -0.44
C GLY A 205 -12.06 -4.38 -0.25
N GLY A 206 -11.87 -3.11 0.10
CA GLY A 206 -10.53 -2.57 0.38
C GLY A 206 -10.06 -2.94 1.78
N ARG A 207 -8.83 -3.45 1.91
CA ARG A 207 -8.21 -3.82 3.19
C ARG A 207 -6.84 -3.16 3.33
N TYR A 208 -6.43 -2.79 4.53
CA TYR A 208 -5.12 -2.17 4.75
C TYR A 208 -4.47 -2.58 6.06
N ASN A 209 -3.15 -2.52 6.08
CA ASN A 209 -2.34 -2.46 7.30
C ASN A 209 -1.39 -1.27 7.17
N ASP A 210 -1.39 -0.40 8.17
CA ASP A 210 -0.41 0.68 8.25
C ASP A 210 0.82 0.22 9.04
N PHE A 211 1.96 0.77 8.64
CA PHE A 211 3.28 0.48 9.19
C PHE A 211 4.01 1.79 9.47
N GLN A 212 5.13 1.72 10.20
CA GLN A 212 5.91 2.88 10.59
C GLN A 212 6.26 3.81 9.40
N ASN A 213 6.56 3.23 8.24
CA ASN A 213 7.08 3.96 7.08
C ASN A 213 6.19 3.87 5.83
N GLY A 214 4.95 3.38 5.97
CA GLY A 214 4.06 3.22 4.82
C GLY A 214 2.83 2.38 5.12
N THR A 215 2.22 1.86 4.07
CA THR A 215 1.00 1.04 4.15
C THR A 215 1.07 -0.09 3.15
N VAL A 216 0.41 -1.21 3.47
CA VAL A 216 0.04 -2.24 2.51
C VAL A 216 -1.46 -2.17 2.32
N VAL A 217 -1.90 -1.94 1.08
CA VAL A 217 -3.32 -1.85 0.76
C VAL A 217 -3.66 -2.93 -0.26
N TRP A 218 -4.73 -3.68 0.01
CA TRP A 218 -5.32 -4.68 -0.86
C TRP A 218 -6.66 -4.21 -1.41
N SER A 219 -6.92 -4.55 -2.67
CA SER A 219 -8.26 -4.53 -3.25
C SER A 219 -8.48 -5.76 -4.14
N PRO A 220 -9.73 -6.18 -4.39
CA PRO A 220 -10.02 -7.30 -5.28
C PRO A 220 -9.52 -7.06 -6.71
N GLY A 221 -9.46 -5.80 -7.15
CA GLY A 221 -9.08 -5.43 -8.51
C GLY A 221 -7.58 -5.26 -8.73
N THR A 222 -6.81 -4.98 -7.68
CA THR A 222 -5.37 -4.68 -7.81
C THR A 222 -4.47 -5.65 -7.05
N GLY A 223 -4.97 -6.35 -6.04
CA GLY A 223 -4.14 -7.12 -5.10
C GLY A 223 -3.50 -6.22 -4.04
N SER A 224 -2.64 -6.80 -3.19
CA SER A 224 -1.89 -6.06 -2.17
C SER A 224 -0.73 -5.31 -2.82
N HIS A 225 -0.52 -4.06 -2.43
CA HIS A 225 0.65 -3.27 -2.86
C HIS A 225 1.21 -2.41 -1.72
N LEU A 226 2.53 -2.27 -1.71
CA LEU A 226 3.24 -1.39 -0.79
C LEU A 226 3.26 0.05 -1.33
N VAL A 227 2.94 1.00 -0.47
CA VAL A 227 3.19 2.43 -0.69
C VAL A 227 4.00 2.95 0.49
N THR A 228 5.21 3.47 0.24
CA THR A 228 6.15 3.82 1.31
C THR A 228 6.70 5.26 1.20
N GLY A 229 7.33 5.74 2.27
CA GLY A 229 8.11 6.97 2.28
C GLY A 229 7.33 8.22 1.83
N GLU A 230 7.95 9.03 0.98
CA GLU A 230 7.36 10.29 0.49
C GLU A 230 6.17 10.06 -0.45
N ILE A 231 6.14 8.93 -1.16
CA ILE A 231 5.00 8.54 -2.00
C ILE A 231 3.78 8.23 -1.12
N TYR A 232 3.98 7.53 0.00
CA TYR A 232 2.92 7.28 0.98
C TYR A 232 2.37 8.59 1.56
N LYS A 233 3.23 9.52 1.95
CA LYS A 233 2.80 10.84 2.45
C LYS A 233 1.97 11.60 1.41
N LYS A 234 2.37 11.52 0.13
CA LYS A 234 1.60 12.11 -0.98
C LYS A 234 0.26 11.41 -1.17
N TYR A 235 0.21 10.08 -1.12
CA TYR A 235 -1.03 9.31 -1.21
C TYR A 235 -2.01 9.69 -0.07
N ALA A 236 -1.51 9.82 1.16
CA ALA A 236 -2.29 10.29 2.30
C ALA A 236 -2.81 11.73 2.12
N GLN A 237 -1.97 12.64 1.59
CA GLN A 237 -2.39 14.02 1.29
C GLN A 237 -3.59 14.07 0.33
N TYR A 238 -3.69 13.10 -0.58
CA TYR A 238 -4.79 12.97 -1.53
C TYR A 238 -5.86 11.99 -1.07
N ASN A 239 -6.03 11.80 0.24
CA ASN A 239 -7.09 10.99 0.84
C ASN A 239 -7.06 9.50 0.42
N TRP A 240 -5.86 8.94 0.32
CA TRP A 240 -5.62 7.51 0.05
C TRP A 240 -6.45 6.97 -1.12
N ASP A 241 -7.01 5.77 -0.98
CA ASP A 241 -7.80 5.11 -2.01
C ASP A 241 -9.09 5.87 -2.28
N TRP A 242 -9.60 6.62 -1.30
CA TRP A 242 -10.80 7.44 -1.43
C TRP A 242 -10.66 8.64 -2.35
N GLY A 243 -9.46 9.17 -2.53
CA GLY A 243 -9.25 10.33 -3.38
C GLY A 243 -9.03 10.00 -4.85
N VAL A 244 -8.36 10.95 -5.51
CA VAL A 244 -8.23 10.95 -6.98
C VAL A 244 -7.38 9.80 -7.51
N LEU A 245 -6.47 9.25 -6.71
CA LEU A 245 -5.57 8.18 -7.13
C LEU A 245 -6.25 6.81 -7.23
N GLY A 246 -7.17 6.50 -6.31
CA GLY A 246 -7.69 5.14 -6.15
C GLY A 246 -6.66 4.18 -5.53
N PHE A 247 -6.92 2.88 -5.63
CA PHE A 247 -6.01 1.87 -5.09
C PHE A 247 -4.66 1.84 -5.83
N PRO A 248 -3.55 1.51 -5.14
CA PRO A 248 -2.28 1.22 -5.79
C PRO A 248 -2.40 -0.02 -6.68
N THR A 249 -1.61 -0.03 -7.76
CA THR A 249 -1.55 -1.09 -8.79
C THR A 249 -0.15 -1.68 -8.94
N THR A 250 0.85 -1.05 -8.34
CA THR A 250 2.22 -1.53 -8.23
C THR A 250 2.71 -1.31 -6.81
N ASP A 251 3.68 -2.12 -6.39
CA ASP A 251 4.61 -1.74 -5.32
C ASP A 251 5.47 -0.55 -5.78
N GLU A 252 6.21 0.05 -4.85
CA GLU A 252 7.15 1.12 -5.18
C GLU A 252 8.30 0.56 -6.04
N GLY A 253 8.53 1.17 -7.21
CA GLY A 253 9.57 0.76 -8.16
C GLY A 253 10.48 1.91 -8.58
N ASP A 254 11.63 1.59 -9.15
CA ASP A 254 12.53 2.57 -9.74
C ASP A 254 12.03 3.01 -11.13
N THR A 255 12.12 4.31 -11.44
CA THR A 255 11.71 4.85 -12.75
C THR A 255 12.74 4.56 -13.86
N GLY A 256 13.89 3.97 -13.51
CA GLY A 256 15.04 3.77 -14.40
C GLY A 256 15.96 4.99 -14.50
N ARG A 257 15.53 6.17 -14.05
CA ARG A 257 16.40 7.35 -13.89
C ARG A 257 17.00 7.33 -12.50
N PRO A 258 18.30 7.66 -12.33
CA PRO A 258 18.95 7.60 -11.02
C PRO A 258 18.19 8.38 -9.94
N GLY A 259 17.81 7.67 -8.88
CA GLY A 259 17.07 8.22 -7.73
C GLY A 259 15.56 8.41 -7.93
N GLY A 260 15.00 8.08 -9.10
CA GLY A 260 13.57 8.17 -9.36
C GLY A 260 12.80 6.96 -8.84
N ARG A 261 11.70 7.22 -8.11
CA ARG A 261 10.80 6.20 -7.54
C ARG A 261 9.36 6.48 -7.95
N TYR A 262 8.54 5.45 -8.07
CA TYR A 262 7.12 5.63 -8.38
C TYR A 262 6.23 4.53 -7.79
N ASN A 263 4.96 4.87 -7.58
CA ASN A 263 3.86 3.91 -7.52
C ASN A 263 2.82 4.31 -8.58
N ASN A 264 2.29 3.31 -9.29
CA ASN A 264 1.10 3.49 -10.10
C ASN A 264 -0.15 3.20 -9.27
N PHE A 265 -1.20 3.97 -9.52
CA PHE A 265 -2.52 3.85 -8.94
C PHE A 265 -3.56 3.71 -10.05
N GLN A 266 -4.78 3.34 -9.71
CA GLN A 266 -5.86 3.14 -10.67
C GLN A 266 -6.06 4.33 -11.62
N ASN A 267 -5.91 5.57 -11.11
CA ASN A 267 -6.21 6.79 -11.85
C ASN A 267 -5.03 7.74 -12.00
N GLY A 268 -3.82 7.32 -11.60
CA GLY A 268 -2.67 8.22 -11.56
C GLY A 268 -1.35 7.54 -11.23
N THR A 269 -0.28 8.32 -11.30
CA THR A 269 1.04 7.90 -10.83
C THR A 269 1.56 8.96 -9.87
N VAL A 270 2.16 8.52 -8.76
CA VAL A 270 2.96 9.40 -7.92
C VAL A 270 4.42 9.08 -8.18
N ILE A 271 5.21 10.10 -8.53
CA ILE A 271 6.63 9.98 -8.86
C ILE A 271 7.42 10.82 -7.88
N TRP A 272 8.48 10.25 -7.32
CA TRP A 272 9.39 10.92 -6.41
C TRP A 272 10.81 10.96 -6.98
N SER A 273 11.52 12.06 -6.71
CA SER A 273 12.97 12.14 -6.85
C SER A 273 13.57 12.98 -5.71
N PRO A 274 14.87 12.83 -5.38
CA PRO A 274 15.51 13.65 -4.36
C PRO A 274 15.46 15.16 -4.67
N GLY A 275 15.47 15.53 -5.96
CA GLY A 275 15.50 16.92 -6.39
C GLY A 275 14.15 17.60 -6.47
N THR A 276 13.06 16.83 -6.63
CA THR A 276 11.72 17.39 -6.83
C THR A 276 10.75 17.04 -5.71
N GLY A 277 10.96 15.98 -4.95
CA GLY A 277 9.96 15.42 -4.06
C GLY A 277 8.92 14.59 -4.81
N ALA A 278 7.90 14.11 -4.07
CA ALA A 278 6.82 13.30 -4.62
C ALA A 278 5.75 14.20 -5.25
N HIS A 279 5.33 13.88 -6.47
CA HIS A 279 4.29 14.60 -7.19
C HIS A 279 3.35 13.65 -7.92
N LEU A 280 2.07 14.01 -7.89
CA LEU A 280 0.98 13.31 -8.54
C LEU A 280 0.78 13.81 -9.97
N VAL A 281 0.67 12.87 -10.91
CA VAL A 281 0.32 13.13 -12.32
C VAL A 281 -0.86 12.24 -12.69
N THR A 282 -1.95 12.83 -13.20
CA THR A 282 -3.21 12.10 -13.48
C THR A 282 -3.75 12.35 -14.89
N GLY A 283 -4.74 11.54 -15.28
CA GLY A 283 -5.58 11.77 -16.45
C GLY A 283 -4.83 12.00 -17.77
N ALA A 284 -5.27 13.00 -18.53
CA ALA A 284 -4.72 13.31 -19.86
C ALA A 284 -3.28 13.84 -19.79
N ILE A 285 -2.88 14.48 -18.68
CA ILE A 285 -1.51 14.94 -18.48
C ILE A 285 -0.59 13.73 -18.30
N LEU A 286 -0.99 12.75 -17.49
CA LEU A 286 -0.26 11.49 -17.32
C LEU A 286 -0.09 10.76 -18.66
N ALA A 287 -1.17 10.63 -19.44
CA ALA A 287 -1.11 9.99 -20.76
C ALA A 287 -0.11 10.70 -21.69
N LYS A 288 -0.09 12.04 -21.67
CA LYS A 288 0.87 12.83 -22.46
C LYS A 288 2.30 12.64 -21.97
N TYR A 289 2.52 12.67 -20.66
CA TYR A 289 3.84 12.47 -20.06
C TYR A 289 4.41 11.09 -20.42
N GLY A 290 3.59 10.04 -20.35
CA GLY A 290 4.00 8.71 -20.78
C GLY A 290 4.31 8.60 -22.28
N ALA A 291 3.51 9.26 -23.12
CA ALA A 291 3.78 9.33 -24.56
C ALA A 291 5.08 10.10 -24.91
N GLN A 292 5.57 10.94 -23.99
CA GLN A 292 6.81 11.72 -24.14
C GLN A 292 8.03 11.03 -23.49
N GLY A 293 7.89 9.76 -23.11
CA GLY A 293 9.00 8.98 -22.54
C GLY A 293 9.19 9.15 -21.04
N TRP A 294 8.17 9.60 -20.31
CA TRP A 294 8.20 9.75 -18.86
C TRP A 294 9.39 10.61 -18.39
N ASP A 295 10.03 10.24 -17.29
CA ASP A 295 11.18 10.92 -16.71
C ASP A 295 12.47 10.71 -17.51
N GLN A 296 12.47 9.81 -18.50
CA GLN A 296 13.55 9.65 -19.47
C GLN A 296 13.45 10.65 -20.62
N GLY A 297 12.27 11.26 -20.82
CA GLY A 297 12.02 12.28 -21.82
C GLY A 297 12.57 13.66 -21.46
N SER A 298 12.35 14.64 -22.34
CA SER A 298 12.83 16.02 -22.13
C SER A 298 12.19 16.71 -20.93
N LEU A 299 11.02 16.24 -20.48
CA LEU A 299 10.33 16.79 -19.31
C LEU A 299 11.01 16.45 -17.99
N ALA A 300 11.68 15.30 -17.89
CA ALA A 300 12.24 14.81 -16.64
C ALA A 300 11.19 14.73 -15.51
N PHE A 301 11.58 14.84 -14.24
CA PHE A 301 10.65 14.63 -13.12
C PHE A 301 9.60 15.76 -12.99
N PRO A 302 8.37 15.46 -12.53
CA PRO A 302 7.40 16.48 -12.14
C PRO A 302 7.91 17.32 -10.97
N THR A 303 7.55 18.59 -10.93
CA THR A 303 7.89 19.57 -9.88
C THR A 303 6.66 20.12 -9.17
N THR A 304 5.47 19.81 -9.67
CA THR A 304 4.18 20.08 -9.00
C THR A 304 3.27 18.87 -9.14
N ASP A 305 2.32 18.74 -8.23
CA ASP A 305 1.09 17.98 -8.46
C ASP A 305 0.27 18.61 -9.60
N GLU A 306 -0.82 17.95 -10.01
CA GLU A 306 -1.75 18.52 -10.99
C GLU A 306 -2.52 19.71 -10.38
N LEU A 307 -2.40 20.89 -10.99
CA LEU A 307 -2.95 22.15 -10.51
C LEU A 307 -3.98 22.73 -11.47
N ASP A 308 -4.95 23.49 -10.94
CA ASP A 308 -5.79 24.38 -11.74
C ASP A 308 -4.96 25.51 -12.33
N THR A 309 -5.20 25.82 -13.60
CA THR A 309 -4.63 27.01 -14.28
C THR A 309 -5.21 28.34 -13.76
N GLY A 310 -6.26 28.30 -12.93
CA GLY A 310 -7.03 29.47 -12.52
C GLY A 310 -8.12 29.86 -13.53
N ARG A 311 -8.11 29.27 -14.73
CA ARG A 311 -9.19 29.37 -15.71
C ARG A 311 -10.10 28.12 -15.62
N PRO A 312 -11.44 28.28 -15.68
CA PRO A 312 -12.33 27.13 -15.64
C PRO A 312 -12.00 26.12 -16.76
N GLY A 313 -11.70 24.87 -16.35
CA GLY A 313 -11.45 23.77 -17.28
C GLY A 313 -10.02 23.64 -17.80
N GLY A 314 -9.03 24.29 -17.18
CA GLY A 314 -7.60 24.09 -17.48
C GLY A 314 -6.81 23.50 -16.31
N ARG A 315 -6.00 22.48 -16.59
CA ARG A 315 -5.14 21.78 -15.62
C ARG A 315 -3.70 21.79 -16.10
N PHE A 316 -2.72 21.73 -15.21
CA PHE A 316 -1.32 21.56 -15.60
C PHE A 316 -0.47 20.85 -14.54
N ASN A 317 0.62 20.24 -14.98
CA ASN A 317 1.77 19.90 -14.14
C ASN A 317 3.00 20.61 -14.68
N ASN A 318 3.83 21.12 -13.77
CA ASN A 318 5.19 21.51 -14.10
C ASN A 318 6.13 20.32 -13.94
N PHE A 319 7.16 20.30 -14.77
CA PHE A 319 8.25 19.34 -14.78
C PHE A 319 9.57 20.11 -14.84
N GLN A 320 10.68 19.45 -14.55
CA GLN A 320 12.00 20.09 -14.59
C GLN A 320 12.32 20.67 -15.99
N GLY A 321 11.87 20.00 -17.05
CA GLY A 321 12.12 20.38 -18.44
C GLY A 321 11.01 21.18 -19.12
N GLY A 322 9.87 21.42 -18.46
CA GLY A 322 8.75 22.17 -19.07
C GLY A 322 7.42 21.99 -18.35
N THR A 323 6.33 22.28 -19.05
CA THR A 323 4.97 22.19 -18.53
C THR A 323 4.12 21.36 -19.47
N ILE A 324 3.31 20.44 -18.93
CA ILE A 324 2.18 19.90 -19.67
C ILE A 324 0.93 20.60 -19.15
N ILE A 325 0.21 21.27 -20.06
CA ILE A 325 -1.04 21.96 -19.80
C ILE A 325 -2.16 21.30 -20.61
N TRP A 326 -3.31 21.13 -19.98
CA TRP A 326 -4.50 20.51 -20.55
C TRP A 326 -5.68 21.49 -20.53
N SER A 327 -6.49 21.46 -21.59
CA SER A 327 -7.84 22.00 -21.59
C SER A 327 -8.79 21.03 -22.28
N ALA A 328 -10.09 21.14 -22.01
CA ALA A 328 -11.11 20.34 -22.68
C ALA A 328 -11.11 20.53 -24.21
N GLN A 329 -10.70 21.71 -24.71
CA GLN A 329 -10.73 22.04 -26.13
C GLN A 329 -9.47 21.59 -26.88
N THR A 330 -8.30 21.58 -26.21
CA THR A 330 -7.01 21.36 -26.88
C THR A 330 -6.30 20.08 -26.46
N GLY A 331 -6.80 19.39 -25.44
CA GLY A 331 -6.13 18.25 -24.85
C GLY A 331 -4.83 18.64 -24.15
N ALA A 332 -4.02 17.65 -23.77
CA ALA A 332 -2.76 17.86 -23.07
C ALA A 332 -1.63 18.17 -24.06
N GLN A 333 -0.96 19.31 -23.87
CA GLN A 333 0.15 19.77 -24.69
C GLN A 333 1.36 20.12 -23.84
N GLN A 334 2.53 19.72 -24.33
CA GLN A 334 3.82 20.03 -23.73
C GLN A 334 4.36 21.33 -24.31
N VAL A 335 4.77 22.24 -23.43
CA VAL A 335 5.46 23.48 -23.78
C VAL A 335 6.75 23.57 -22.95
N GLN A 336 7.88 23.90 -23.57
CA GLN A 336 9.19 23.85 -22.92
C GLN A 336 10.13 25.00 -23.37
N GLY A 337 11.28 25.10 -22.71
CA GLY A 337 12.37 25.99 -23.11
C GLY A 337 11.99 27.46 -23.29
N ALA A 338 12.55 28.10 -24.32
CA ALA A 338 12.31 29.51 -24.63
C ALA A 338 10.87 29.79 -25.07
N ILE A 339 10.18 28.80 -25.65
CA ILE A 339 8.76 28.94 -26.01
C ILE A 339 7.89 29.02 -24.75
N LEU A 340 8.18 28.20 -23.73
CA LEU A 340 7.51 28.26 -22.44
C LEU A 340 7.76 29.60 -21.73
N GLN A 341 8.99 30.12 -21.77
CA GLN A 341 9.32 31.43 -21.21
C GLN A 341 8.49 32.54 -21.88
N LYS A 342 8.43 32.54 -23.22
CA LYS A 342 7.60 33.48 -23.98
C LYS A 342 6.11 33.32 -23.66
N TYR A 343 5.63 32.09 -23.48
CA TYR A 343 4.26 31.85 -23.08
C TYR A 343 3.92 32.48 -21.72
N GLY A 344 4.85 32.38 -20.75
CA GLY A 344 4.74 33.05 -19.46
C GLY A 344 4.76 34.57 -19.54
N GLU A 345 5.62 35.16 -20.39
CA GLU A 345 5.66 36.61 -20.65
C GLU A 345 4.31 37.15 -21.16
N TYR A 346 3.57 36.33 -21.91
CA TYR A 346 2.25 36.68 -22.45
C TYR A 346 1.09 36.33 -21.51
N GLY A 347 1.35 35.91 -20.27
CA GLY A 347 0.32 35.67 -19.26
C GLY A 347 -0.31 34.26 -19.31
N TRP A 348 0.42 33.27 -19.82
CA TRP A 348 -0.01 31.86 -19.86
C TRP A 348 -1.37 31.68 -20.58
N ASP A 349 -2.21 30.77 -20.12
CA ASP A 349 -3.53 30.45 -20.70
C ASP A 349 -4.61 31.51 -20.40
N GLY A 350 -4.35 32.40 -19.43
CA GLY A 350 -5.15 33.60 -19.18
C GLY A 350 -4.81 34.76 -20.12
N GLY A 351 -3.70 34.66 -20.85
CA GLY A 351 -3.16 35.70 -21.72
C GLY A 351 -3.64 35.64 -23.17
N ARG A 352 -3.04 36.50 -24.02
CA ARG A 352 -3.39 36.61 -25.46
C ARG A 352 -3.12 35.32 -26.24
N LEU A 353 -2.17 34.48 -25.80
CA LEU A 353 -1.89 33.20 -26.43
C LEU A 353 -2.97 32.15 -26.10
N ALA A 354 -3.57 32.18 -24.89
CA ALA A 354 -4.51 31.18 -24.39
C ALA A 354 -3.91 29.75 -24.40
N PHE A 355 -4.71 28.68 -24.49
CA PHE A 355 -4.18 27.31 -24.40
C PHE A 355 -3.36 26.92 -25.65
N PRO A 356 -2.27 26.15 -25.49
CA PRO A 356 -1.59 25.53 -26.62
C PRO A 356 -2.51 24.52 -27.33
N THR A 357 -2.42 24.50 -28.67
CA THR A 357 -3.13 23.57 -29.56
C THR A 357 -2.22 22.48 -30.10
N THR A 358 -0.90 22.68 -30.03
CA THR A 358 0.11 21.67 -30.31
C THR A 358 1.08 21.57 -29.14
N SER A 359 1.78 20.45 -29.04
CA SER A 359 3.04 20.44 -28.28
C SER A 359 4.12 21.11 -29.13
N GLU A 360 5.28 21.36 -28.54
CA GLU A 360 6.42 21.89 -29.28
C GLU A 360 6.79 20.98 -30.46
N VAL A 361 6.77 21.55 -31.66
CA VAL A 361 7.13 20.86 -32.91
C VAL A 361 8.53 21.32 -33.32
N ALA A 362 9.44 20.36 -33.43
CA ALA A 362 10.79 20.62 -33.90
C ALA A 362 10.80 20.98 -35.40
N LEU A 363 11.52 22.04 -35.74
CA LEU A 363 11.84 22.46 -37.10
C LEU A 363 13.33 22.23 -37.37
N ARG A 364 13.75 22.32 -38.63
CA ARG A 364 15.15 22.12 -39.02
C ARG A 364 16.14 23.00 -38.24
N ASN A 365 15.76 24.25 -37.95
CA ASN A 365 16.61 25.26 -37.31
C ASN A 365 15.90 25.97 -36.15
N GLY A 366 14.90 25.33 -35.55
CA GLY A 366 14.03 25.99 -34.58
C GLY A 366 12.95 25.07 -34.05
N ALA A 367 11.95 25.66 -33.42
CA ALA A 367 10.76 24.95 -32.98
C ALA A 367 9.58 25.93 -32.94
N TYR A 368 8.36 25.40 -32.87
CA TYR A 368 7.18 26.22 -32.64
C TYR A 368 6.15 25.52 -31.78
N THR A 369 5.29 26.32 -31.17
CA THR A 369 4.04 25.87 -30.56
C THR A 369 2.92 26.75 -31.06
N HIS A 370 1.84 26.13 -31.52
CA HIS A 370 0.60 26.84 -31.80
C HIS A 370 -0.24 26.95 -30.53
N PHE A 371 -0.92 28.09 -30.41
CA PHE A 371 -1.85 28.38 -29.33
C PHE A 371 -3.18 28.83 -29.93
N GLN A 372 -4.25 28.80 -29.15
CA GLN A 372 -5.57 29.22 -29.59
C GLN A 372 -5.56 30.67 -30.10
N GLY A 373 -4.82 31.56 -29.45
CA GLY A 373 -4.75 32.98 -29.80
C GLY A 373 -3.59 33.36 -30.74
N GLY A 374 -2.65 32.47 -31.02
CA GLY A 374 -1.45 32.83 -31.78
C GLY A 374 -0.46 31.68 -31.96
N SER A 375 0.80 32.01 -32.21
CA SER A 375 1.88 31.03 -32.31
C SER A 375 3.16 31.61 -31.75
N VAL A 376 3.99 30.77 -31.16
CA VAL A 376 5.34 31.15 -30.76
C VAL A 376 6.31 30.32 -31.56
N TYR A 377 7.24 31.00 -32.24
CA TYR A 377 8.33 30.38 -32.99
C TYR A 377 9.64 30.75 -32.34
N TRP A 378 10.55 29.78 -32.24
CA TRP A 378 11.89 29.95 -31.74
C TRP A 378 12.92 29.48 -32.75
N SER A 379 14.03 30.22 -32.88
CA SER A 379 15.26 29.73 -33.51
C SER A 379 16.46 30.21 -32.71
N ALA A 380 17.60 29.52 -32.84
CA ALA A 380 18.82 29.92 -32.13
C ALA A 380 19.27 31.38 -32.42
N PRO A 381 19.22 31.88 -33.68
CA PRO A 381 19.61 33.26 -33.97
C PRO A 381 18.61 34.33 -33.51
N THR A 382 17.32 34.01 -33.42
CA THR A 382 16.27 35.02 -33.19
C THR A 382 15.69 34.99 -31.78
N GLY A 383 15.80 33.86 -31.07
CA GLY A 383 15.01 33.65 -29.86
C GLY A 383 13.54 33.36 -30.17
N ALA A 384 12.72 33.32 -29.12
CA ALA A 384 11.29 33.03 -29.21
C ALA A 384 10.49 34.31 -29.43
N HIS A 385 9.56 34.30 -30.38
CA HIS A 385 8.68 35.43 -30.67
C HIS A 385 7.25 34.98 -30.90
N ALA A 386 6.30 35.78 -30.40
CA ALA A 386 4.88 35.52 -30.57
C ALA A 386 4.33 36.22 -31.82
N LEU A 387 3.41 35.56 -32.50
CA LEU A 387 2.73 36.07 -33.69
C LEU A 387 1.23 35.92 -33.53
N PHE A 388 0.49 36.95 -33.95
CA PHE A 388 -0.95 37.00 -33.75
C PHE A 388 -1.68 37.43 -35.03
N GLY A 389 -2.97 37.08 -35.09
CA GLY A 389 -3.95 37.57 -36.07
C GLY A 389 -3.44 37.66 -37.52
N ALA A 390 -3.75 38.79 -38.17
CA ALA A 390 -3.55 38.97 -39.59
C ALA A 390 -2.07 38.96 -40.04
N ILE A 391 -1.14 39.36 -39.17
CA ILE A 391 0.30 39.29 -39.45
C ILE A 391 0.74 37.82 -39.48
N LYS A 392 0.37 37.04 -38.46
CA LYS A 392 0.63 35.59 -38.42
C LYS A 392 0.04 34.90 -39.65
N ASP A 393 -1.22 35.20 -39.98
CA ASP A 393 -1.92 34.55 -41.09
C ASP A 393 -1.30 34.90 -42.44
N ARG A 394 -0.80 36.12 -42.60
CA ARG A 394 -0.05 36.52 -43.80
C ARG A 394 1.27 35.77 -43.92
N TRP A 395 2.05 35.69 -42.85
CA TRP A 395 3.31 34.95 -42.83
C TRP A 395 3.09 33.45 -43.09
N ALA A 396 2.04 32.89 -42.48
CA ALA A 396 1.59 31.52 -42.74
C ALA A 396 1.29 31.27 -44.23
N ALA A 397 0.54 32.17 -44.87
CA ALA A 397 0.22 32.08 -46.29
C ALA A 397 1.44 32.18 -47.22
N ARG A 398 2.60 32.67 -46.72
CA ARG A 398 3.87 32.68 -47.46
C ARG A 398 4.71 31.42 -47.26
N GLY A 399 4.29 30.50 -46.40
CA GLY A 399 5.04 29.29 -46.07
C GLY A 399 5.85 29.42 -44.77
N TRP A 400 5.41 30.25 -43.83
CA TRP A 400 5.98 30.37 -42.49
C TRP A 400 7.50 30.65 -42.51
N GLU A 401 8.29 29.98 -41.68
CA GLU A 401 9.73 30.13 -41.56
C GLU A 401 10.50 29.66 -42.81
N ASN A 402 9.85 28.89 -43.69
CA ASN A 402 10.43 28.45 -44.96
C ASN A 402 10.26 29.50 -46.07
N SER A 403 9.52 30.57 -45.82
CA SER A 403 9.37 31.69 -46.74
C SER A 403 10.63 32.56 -46.78
N TYR A 404 10.69 33.48 -47.73
CA TYR A 404 11.79 34.45 -47.82
C TYR A 404 11.89 35.39 -46.61
N LEU A 405 10.84 35.48 -45.79
CA LEU A 405 10.86 36.26 -44.55
C LEU A 405 11.70 35.57 -43.47
N GLY A 406 11.75 34.23 -43.45
CA GLY A 406 12.43 33.47 -42.39
C GLY A 406 11.73 33.58 -41.05
N TYR A 407 12.49 33.43 -39.96
CA TYR A 407 11.98 33.52 -38.59
C TYR A 407 11.66 34.97 -38.17
N PRO A 408 10.70 35.19 -37.26
CA PRO A 408 10.48 36.48 -36.62
C PRO A 408 11.74 36.95 -35.88
N THR A 409 11.98 38.26 -35.84
CA THR A 409 13.10 38.90 -35.12
C THR A 409 12.64 39.99 -34.14
N SER A 410 11.33 40.20 -34.05
CA SER A 410 10.71 41.11 -33.08
C SER A 410 9.34 40.59 -32.68
N GLU A 411 8.81 41.11 -31.57
CA GLU A 411 7.37 41.07 -31.32
C GLU A 411 6.63 42.04 -32.28
N GLU A 412 5.29 41.97 -32.29
CA GLU A 412 4.45 42.99 -32.91
C GLU A 412 4.65 44.35 -32.21
N PHE A 413 4.96 45.40 -32.95
CA PHE A 413 5.09 46.77 -32.44
C PHE A 413 4.28 47.78 -33.27
N ALA A 414 3.80 48.83 -32.61
CA ALA A 414 3.03 49.87 -33.26
C ALA A 414 3.89 50.67 -34.25
N VAL A 415 3.31 50.99 -35.40
CA VAL A 415 3.88 51.90 -36.42
C VAL A 415 2.80 52.90 -36.84
N PRO A 416 3.15 54.04 -37.46
CA PRO A 416 2.14 54.96 -37.98
C PRO A 416 1.13 54.24 -38.89
N GLY A 417 -0.14 54.29 -38.51
CA GLY A 417 -1.23 53.67 -39.27
C GLY A 417 -1.42 52.15 -39.07
N GLY A 418 -0.68 51.50 -38.17
CA GLY A 418 -0.79 50.05 -38.04
C GLY A 418 0.13 49.37 -37.03
N VAL A 419 0.34 48.07 -37.24
CA VAL A 419 1.23 47.21 -36.46
C VAL A 419 2.19 46.53 -37.40
N ARG A 420 3.46 46.40 -37.01
CA ARG A 420 4.51 45.75 -37.78
C ARG A 420 5.18 44.66 -36.96
N GLN A 421 5.62 43.61 -37.64
CA GLN A 421 6.54 42.62 -37.10
C GLN A 421 7.71 42.41 -38.05
N ASN A 422 8.91 42.33 -37.50
CA ASN A 422 10.13 42.09 -38.27
C ASN A 422 10.45 40.59 -38.33
N PHE A 423 11.03 40.20 -39.45
CA PHE A 423 11.53 38.85 -39.72
C PHE A 423 12.98 38.96 -40.23
N GLN A 424 13.67 37.82 -40.38
CA GLN A 424 15.07 37.80 -40.82
C GLN A 424 15.28 38.43 -42.20
N GLY A 425 14.39 38.16 -43.16
CA GLY A 425 14.49 38.60 -44.55
C GLY A 425 13.58 39.76 -44.91
N GLY A 426 12.84 40.33 -43.96
CA GLY A 426 11.89 41.41 -44.25
C GLY A 426 10.96 41.73 -43.08
N TYR A 427 9.79 42.28 -43.38
CA TYR A 427 8.80 42.64 -42.37
C TYR A 427 7.37 42.52 -42.91
N VAL A 428 6.40 42.42 -42.01
CA VAL A 428 4.97 42.40 -42.32
C VAL A 428 4.29 43.54 -41.57
N VAL A 429 3.41 44.28 -42.25
CA VAL A 429 2.62 45.39 -41.68
C VAL A 429 1.15 45.11 -41.85
N TRP A 430 0.39 45.24 -40.77
CA TRP A 430 -1.07 45.36 -40.79
C TRP A 430 -1.47 46.83 -40.68
N THR A 431 -2.27 47.32 -41.62
CA THR A 431 -2.79 48.70 -41.65
C THR A 431 -4.16 48.77 -40.99
N ALA A 432 -4.29 49.58 -39.93
CA ALA A 432 -5.51 49.63 -39.13
C ALA A 432 -6.71 50.24 -39.87
N SER A 433 -6.49 51.22 -40.75
CA SER A 433 -7.56 51.93 -41.47
C SER A 433 -8.20 51.10 -42.57
N THR A 434 -7.49 50.13 -43.14
CA THR A 434 -7.95 49.32 -44.28
C THR A 434 -8.05 47.83 -43.98
N GLY A 435 -7.47 47.38 -42.86
CA GLY A 435 -7.29 45.96 -42.56
C GLY A 435 -6.27 45.26 -43.46
N ALA A 436 -5.59 45.98 -44.35
CA ALA A 436 -4.65 45.40 -45.31
C ALA A 436 -3.40 44.86 -44.60
N VAL A 437 -2.89 43.71 -45.08
CA VAL A 437 -1.60 43.16 -44.64
C VAL A 437 -0.63 43.10 -45.80
N THR A 438 0.52 43.76 -45.67
CA THR A 438 1.58 43.76 -46.68
C THR A 438 2.86 43.16 -46.11
N ASP A 439 3.58 42.42 -46.94
CA ASP A 439 4.91 41.89 -46.66
C ASP A 439 5.93 42.57 -47.57
N GLN A 440 7.11 42.87 -47.04
CA GLN A 440 8.22 43.45 -47.79
C GLN A 440 9.54 42.78 -47.43
N ARG A 441 10.41 42.62 -48.43
CA ARG A 441 11.77 42.09 -48.26
C ARG A 441 12.73 43.24 -47.93
N TYR A 442 13.77 42.94 -47.14
CA TYR A 442 14.90 43.86 -46.96
C TYR A 442 15.73 44.04 -48.22
#